data_AF-A0A5M3N3M2-F1
#
_entry.id   AF-A0A5M3N3M2-F1
#
_cell.length_a   1.000
_cell.length_b   1.000
_cell.length_c   1.000
_cell.angle_alpha   90.00
_cell.angle_beta   90.00
_cell.angle_gamma   90.00
#
_symmetry.space_group_name_H-M   'P 1'
#
loop_
_entity.id
_entity.type
_entity.pdbx_description
1 polymer ?
#
loop_
_entity_poly.entity_id
_entity_poly.type
_entity_poly.pdbx_seq_one_letter_code
_entity_poly.pdbx_strand_id
1 'polypeptide(L)'
;MTPSYTPPAADSEDDELDLEAIHQMVAQTKGFYARDYSMALGWNNMRYIIETSMYHGKLLNRTVVLPSFVYARSCEHPNDVCAAYVPMVNRGDAVGSDEWRDLPPDEQMAWRIPLGTMLDLRKLRQNHPVILLADYLRLHGLAPSLERSNGQWDEREYLAGANVFTGETPGMRAVENAWYDPRGVNRVDRLPAEMRERGGWDEGRVDVERERYGDWSVEHDGIHNILVHQLPKEGRSYVLEFSKAREVLQGYAVAGVETDEGLTRVLQKNGWEALYTYDGALGMDYVKNVVNPILQAAPRDSIRGLVEDFAHYDEDVLYVKGEIHYERKPASLRFTTPERRDDFSRLVMFDMHPPQKVLDLAAKLGSRMLEMNEGRMWMAAHMRRGDFARLGWAMESDFAAHLERIQNHLKDGRERLQTLKQSGLQTYNVPDVPVNAAFYEHEPPQQGDRYYIATDERDPANLQHLRDNGGVLAASLITPEDRRAFGWDLLVTDVLGLVEQALIGRSHYFYAHALSSVAGGAMNLRAAGGMDPRTAYVD
;
A
#
# COMPACT_ATOMS: atom_id res chain seq x y z
N MET A 1 -15.41 -22.82 6.20
CA MET A 1 -15.63 -21.69 7.13
C MET A 1 -14.31 -21.45 7.83
N THR A 2 -13.69 -20.29 7.62
CA THR A 2 -12.53 -19.85 8.41
C THR A 2 -13.00 -19.66 9.85
N PRO A 3 -12.22 -20.07 10.86
CA PRO A 3 -12.55 -19.76 12.26
C PRO A 3 -12.75 -18.24 12.40
N SER A 4 -13.78 -17.83 13.13
CA SER A 4 -13.99 -16.42 13.44
C SER A 4 -12.93 -15.99 14.45
N TYR A 5 -12.01 -15.13 14.02
CA TYR A 5 -11.06 -14.49 14.91
C TYR A 5 -11.79 -13.71 16.01
N THR A 6 -11.35 -13.89 17.25
CA THR A 6 -11.82 -13.14 18.41
C THR A 6 -10.69 -12.21 18.85
N PRO A 7 -10.85 -10.89 18.75
CA PRO A 7 -9.80 -9.95 19.09
C PRO A 7 -9.50 -9.93 20.60
N PRO A 8 -8.27 -9.58 21.00
CA PRO A 8 -7.92 -9.40 22.40
C PRO A 8 -8.73 -8.25 23.03
N ALA A 9 -8.94 -8.31 24.35
CA ALA A 9 -9.64 -7.26 25.10
C ALA A 9 -8.88 -5.92 24.99
N ALA A 10 -9.60 -4.82 24.76
CA ALA A 10 -9.03 -3.51 24.46
C ALA A 10 -8.64 -2.69 25.72
N ASP A 11 -8.31 -3.35 26.82
CA ASP A 11 -8.35 -2.73 28.16
C ASP A 11 -7.09 -1.93 28.55
N SER A 12 -6.08 -1.78 27.67
CA SER A 12 -4.90 -0.93 27.89
C SER A 12 -4.72 0.15 26.81
N GLU A 13 -4.24 1.33 27.22
CA GLU A 13 -3.81 2.40 26.29
C GLU A 13 -2.46 2.09 25.60
N ASP A 14 -1.81 0.98 25.96
CA ASP A 14 -0.51 0.57 25.43
C ASP A 14 -0.69 -0.28 24.16
N ASP A 15 0.17 -0.04 23.15
CA ASP A 15 0.23 -0.86 21.95
C ASP A 15 0.93 -2.22 22.23
N GLU A 16 1.54 -2.37 23.40
CA GLU A 16 2.16 -3.62 23.83
C GLU A 16 1.12 -4.66 24.26
N LEU A 17 1.16 -5.85 23.65
CA LEU A 17 0.35 -6.99 24.08
C LEU A 17 1.07 -7.75 25.19
N ASP A 18 0.32 -8.23 26.18
CA ASP A 18 0.85 -9.24 27.09
C ASP A 18 1.02 -10.60 26.40
N LEU A 19 1.86 -11.46 26.98
CA LEU A 19 2.20 -12.76 26.40
C LEU A 19 0.99 -13.69 26.27
N GLU A 20 0.01 -13.58 27.16
CA GLU A 20 -1.18 -14.43 27.16
C GLU A 20 -2.10 -14.03 25.99
N ALA A 21 -2.30 -12.72 25.77
CA ALA A 21 -3.03 -12.20 24.63
C ALA A 21 -2.38 -12.59 23.30
N ILE A 22 -1.04 -12.52 23.23
CA ILE A 22 -0.27 -13.00 22.06
C ILE A 22 -0.53 -14.50 21.85
N HIS A 23 -0.40 -15.31 22.91
CA HIS A 23 -0.62 -16.76 22.81
C HIS A 23 -2.04 -17.09 22.35
N GLN A 24 -3.05 -16.47 22.93
CA GLN A 24 -4.46 -16.67 22.58
C GLN A 24 -4.77 -16.24 21.14
N MET A 25 -4.13 -15.18 20.65
CA MET A 25 -4.26 -14.75 19.26
C MET A 25 -3.68 -15.80 18.31
N VAL A 26 -2.47 -16.30 18.60
CA VAL A 26 -1.79 -17.31 17.76
C VAL A 26 -2.51 -18.66 17.79
N ALA A 27 -3.09 -19.05 18.93
CA ALA A 27 -3.84 -20.30 19.06
C ALA A 27 -5.10 -20.37 18.15
N GLN A 28 -5.56 -19.24 17.62
CA GLN A 28 -6.70 -19.17 16.69
C GLN A 28 -6.28 -19.32 15.21
N THR A 29 -4.98 -19.36 14.91
CA THR A 29 -4.43 -19.40 13.55
C THR A 29 -3.55 -20.64 13.34
N LYS A 30 -3.03 -20.83 12.12
CA LYS A 30 -2.07 -21.89 11.75
C LYS A 30 -0.62 -21.51 12.06
N GLY A 31 -0.38 -20.74 13.12
CA GLY A 31 0.92 -20.16 13.42
C GLY A 31 1.16 -18.84 12.70
N PHE A 32 2.42 -18.56 12.37
CA PHE A 32 2.92 -17.27 11.92
C PHE A 32 3.09 -17.19 10.41
N TYR A 33 2.82 -16.01 9.86
CA TYR A 33 3.25 -15.58 8.53
C TYR A 33 4.33 -14.51 8.71
N ALA A 34 5.51 -14.78 8.18
CA ALA A 34 6.66 -13.88 8.20
C ALA A 34 7.15 -13.58 6.79
N ARG A 35 7.82 -12.46 6.61
CA ARG A 35 8.52 -12.14 5.37
C ARG A 35 9.69 -11.19 5.62
N ASP A 36 10.55 -11.04 4.62
CA ASP A 36 11.51 -9.95 4.60
C ASP A 36 10.82 -8.61 4.31
N TYR A 37 11.16 -7.62 5.12
CA TYR A 37 10.68 -6.24 5.02
C TYR A 37 11.79 -5.34 4.49
N SER A 38 11.52 -4.59 3.43
CA SER A 38 12.51 -3.67 2.83
C SER A 38 12.63 -2.37 3.61
N MET A 39 13.27 -2.45 4.77
CA MET A 39 13.45 -1.34 5.73
C MET A 39 14.21 -0.14 5.15
N ALA A 40 14.92 -0.35 4.05
CA ALA A 40 15.55 0.70 3.28
C ALA A 40 14.53 1.67 2.63
N LEU A 41 13.28 1.27 2.40
CA LEU A 41 12.29 2.08 1.69
C LEU A 41 11.57 3.07 2.62
N GLY A 42 11.07 4.17 2.05
CA GLY A 42 10.23 5.12 2.80
C GLY A 42 8.87 4.55 3.20
N TRP A 43 8.22 5.20 4.17
CA TRP A 43 6.99 4.71 4.81
C TRP A 43 5.92 4.20 3.85
N ASN A 44 5.57 4.93 2.79
CA ASN A 44 4.47 4.48 1.92
C ASN A 44 4.77 3.14 1.24
N ASN A 45 6.02 2.88 0.86
CA ASN A 45 6.41 1.56 0.34
C ASN A 45 6.34 0.49 1.42
N MET A 46 6.78 0.80 2.63
CA MET A 46 6.63 -0.08 3.79
C MET A 46 5.16 -0.38 4.11
N ARG A 47 4.27 0.61 4.00
CA ARG A 47 2.82 0.42 4.14
C ARG A 47 2.31 -0.60 3.13
N TYR A 48 2.68 -0.50 1.86
CA TYR A 48 2.29 -1.47 0.83
C TYR A 48 2.80 -2.89 1.10
N ILE A 49 4.03 -3.02 1.60
CA ILE A 49 4.61 -4.30 2.03
C ILE A 49 3.81 -4.90 3.20
N ILE A 50 3.39 -4.06 4.16
CA ILE A 50 2.56 -4.47 5.30
C ILE A 50 1.16 -4.87 4.80
N GLU A 51 0.52 -4.09 3.93
CA GLU A 51 -0.79 -4.41 3.32
C GLU A 51 -0.76 -5.80 2.66
N THR A 52 0.28 -6.10 1.87
CA THR A 52 0.51 -7.43 1.30
C THR A 52 0.60 -8.51 2.38
N SER A 53 1.40 -8.28 3.43
CA SER A 53 1.59 -9.26 4.52
C SER A 53 0.29 -9.57 5.25
N MET A 54 -0.48 -8.52 5.56
CA MET A 54 -1.79 -8.63 6.20
C MET A 54 -2.76 -9.46 5.37
N TYR A 55 -2.82 -9.21 4.06
CA TYR A 55 -3.69 -9.97 3.17
C TYR A 55 -3.25 -11.43 3.02
N HIS A 56 -1.94 -11.71 2.95
CA HIS A 56 -1.42 -13.08 2.91
C HIS A 56 -1.73 -13.85 4.19
N GLY A 57 -1.51 -13.24 5.36
CA GLY A 57 -1.86 -13.85 6.64
C GLY A 57 -3.35 -14.20 6.72
N LYS A 58 -4.22 -13.31 6.24
CA LYS A 58 -5.67 -13.57 6.12
C LYS A 58 -5.98 -14.75 5.19
N LEU A 59 -5.36 -14.81 4.02
CA LEU A 59 -5.59 -15.90 3.05
C LEU A 59 -5.13 -17.27 3.58
N LEU A 60 -4.03 -17.29 4.32
CA LEU A 60 -3.38 -18.50 4.81
C LEU A 60 -3.80 -18.87 6.24
N ASN A 61 -4.69 -18.07 6.86
CA ASN A 61 -5.12 -18.18 8.26
C ASN A 61 -3.93 -18.24 9.23
N ARG A 62 -3.01 -17.27 9.13
CA ARG A 62 -1.79 -17.16 9.94
C ARG A 62 -1.70 -15.78 10.60
N THR A 63 -1.16 -15.74 11.81
CA THR A 63 -0.85 -14.50 12.53
C THR A 63 0.33 -13.81 11.85
N VAL A 64 0.14 -12.57 11.41
CA VAL A 64 1.21 -11.83 10.71
C VAL A 64 2.21 -11.28 11.71
N VAL A 65 3.50 -11.45 11.43
CA VAL A 65 4.59 -10.84 12.21
C VAL A 65 5.11 -9.62 11.47
N LEU A 66 4.82 -8.43 12.00
CA LEU A 66 5.29 -7.16 11.45
C LEU A 66 6.61 -6.72 12.12
N PRO A 67 7.46 -5.91 11.47
CA PRO A 67 8.64 -5.34 12.13
C PRO A 67 8.20 -4.43 13.29
N SER A 68 8.98 -4.38 14.37
CA SER A 68 8.61 -3.57 15.55
C SER A 68 8.85 -2.08 15.32
N PHE A 69 9.62 -1.73 14.30
CA PHE A 69 9.99 -0.36 13.95
C PHE A 69 10.04 -0.18 12.43
N VAL A 70 10.14 1.07 12.00
CA VAL A 70 10.51 1.47 10.63
C VAL A 70 11.55 2.58 10.69
N TYR A 71 12.23 2.83 9.57
CA TYR A 71 13.11 4.00 9.45
C TYR A 71 12.40 5.14 8.77
N ALA A 72 12.33 6.27 9.47
CA ALA A 72 11.98 7.53 8.83
C ALA A 72 13.22 8.18 8.21
N ARG A 73 13.02 8.88 7.09
CA ARG A 73 14.10 9.34 6.21
C ARG A 73 14.59 10.76 6.46
N SER A 74 13.81 11.61 7.12
CA SER A 74 14.22 12.98 7.44
C SER A 74 13.57 13.48 8.74
N CYS A 75 14.10 14.58 9.25
CA CYS A 75 13.52 15.32 10.36
C CYS A 75 13.26 16.78 9.95
N GLU A 76 12.33 17.44 10.63
CA GLU A 76 12.00 18.86 10.44
C GLU A 76 13.04 19.81 11.06
N HIS A 77 13.91 19.28 11.93
CA HIS A 77 14.94 20.03 12.64
C HIS A 77 16.33 19.43 12.37
N PRO A 78 17.41 20.15 12.71
CA PRO A 78 18.76 19.61 12.65
C PRO A 78 18.88 18.25 13.37
N ASN A 79 19.77 17.39 12.86
CA ASN A 79 19.89 16.00 13.28
C ASN A 79 20.12 15.82 14.79
N ASP A 80 20.89 16.72 15.42
CA ASP A 80 21.17 16.72 16.85
C ASP A 80 19.92 16.94 17.71
N VAL A 81 19.01 17.81 17.26
CA VAL A 81 17.71 18.05 17.92
C VAL A 81 16.86 16.79 17.89
N CYS A 82 16.79 16.11 16.74
CA CYS A 82 15.92 14.95 16.57
C CYS A 82 16.49 13.70 17.26
N ALA A 83 17.82 13.55 17.24
CA ALA A 83 18.52 12.48 17.95
C ALA A 83 18.33 12.52 19.48
N ALA A 84 17.90 13.66 20.04
CA ALA A 84 17.54 13.77 21.45
C ALA A 84 16.20 13.08 21.80
N TYR A 85 15.34 12.81 20.81
CA TYR A 85 14.01 12.23 21.02
C TYR A 85 13.87 10.81 20.44
N VAL A 86 14.55 10.53 19.32
CA VAL A 86 14.39 9.27 18.58
C VAL A 86 15.76 8.72 18.17
N PRO A 87 16.00 7.40 18.27
CA PRO A 87 17.28 6.81 17.90
C PRO A 87 17.64 7.11 16.45
N MET A 88 18.76 7.80 16.27
CA MET A 88 19.32 8.13 14.97
C MET A 88 20.34 7.05 14.56
N VAL A 89 20.31 6.63 13.31
CA VAL A 89 21.22 5.61 12.75
C VAL A 89 21.76 6.06 11.41
N ASN A 90 22.94 5.57 11.02
CA ASN A 90 23.34 5.63 9.62
C ASN A 90 22.48 4.63 8.83
N ARG A 91 21.73 5.11 7.84
CA ARG A 91 20.76 4.32 7.07
C ARG A 91 21.44 3.18 6.31
N GLY A 92 22.58 3.46 5.68
CA GLY A 92 23.33 2.47 4.93
C GLY A 92 23.81 1.33 5.82
N ASP A 93 24.39 1.66 6.97
CA ASP A 93 24.87 0.67 7.92
C ASP A 93 23.73 -0.14 8.55
N ALA A 94 22.61 0.52 8.84
CA ALA A 94 21.44 -0.13 9.43
C ALA A 94 20.83 -1.20 8.51
N VAL A 95 20.81 -0.96 7.18
CA VAL A 95 20.22 -1.89 6.22
C VAL A 95 21.25 -2.71 5.43
N GLY A 96 22.54 -2.50 5.66
CA GLY A 96 23.63 -3.17 4.96
C GLY A 96 23.78 -2.75 3.49
N SER A 97 23.62 -1.46 3.19
CA SER A 97 23.70 -0.89 1.83
C SER A 97 24.66 0.29 1.75
N ASP A 98 25.37 0.43 0.63
CA ASP A 98 26.24 1.58 0.35
C ASP A 98 25.56 2.66 -0.50
N GLU A 99 24.25 2.55 -0.77
CA GLU A 99 23.49 3.48 -1.62
C GLU A 99 23.66 4.97 -1.22
N TRP A 100 23.78 5.26 0.07
CA TRP A 100 23.88 6.63 0.59
C TRP A 100 25.30 7.03 1.01
N ARG A 101 26.31 6.19 0.78
CA ARG A 101 27.66 6.38 1.32
C ARG A 101 28.32 7.67 0.82
N ASP A 102 27.98 8.07 -0.40
CA ASP A 102 28.52 9.26 -1.07
C ASP A 102 27.75 10.56 -0.75
N LEU A 103 26.65 10.47 0.01
CA LEU A 103 25.90 11.66 0.43
C LEU A 103 26.59 12.37 1.60
N PRO A 104 26.33 13.67 1.82
CA PRO A 104 26.76 14.35 3.04
C PRO A 104 26.33 13.59 4.30
N PRO A 105 27.13 13.57 5.39
CA PRO A 105 26.83 12.78 6.58
C PRO A 105 25.40 12.96 7.12
N ASP A 106 24.89 14.19 7.09
CA ASP A 106 23.54 14.49 7.56
C ASP A 106 22.43 13.86 6.71
N GLU A 107 22.68 13.63 5.42
CA GLU A 107 21.77 12.95 4.49
C GLU A 107 21.88 11.42 4.55
N GLN A 108 22.87 10.88 5.26
CA GLN A 108 23.01 9.44 5.50
C GLN A 108 22.20 8.97 6.71
N MET A 109 21.70 9.90 7.52
CA MET A 109 21.03 9.56 8.78
C MET A 109 19.56 9.22 8.57
N ALA A 110 19.06 8.31 9.38
CA ALA A 110 17.65 7.94 9.49
C ALA A 110 17.24 7.80 10.96
N TRP A 111 15.93 7.76 11.22
CA TRP A 111 15.39 7.68 12.58
C TRP A 111 14.59 6.40 12.75
N ARG A 112 14.97 5.58 13.73
CA ARG A 112 14.28 4.34 14.07
C ARG A 112 13.05 4.66 14.93
N ILE A 113 11.87 4.62 14.33
CA ILE A 113 10.60 4.89 15.02
C ILE A 113 9.80 3.60 15.24
N PRO A 114 9.09 3.44 16.37
CA PRO A 114 8.19 2.31 16.57
C PRO A 114 7.12 2.24 15.47
N LEU A 115 6.72 1.04 15.07
CA LEU A 115 5.70 0.88 14.03
C LEU A 115 4.35 1.52 14.44
N GLY A 116 4.01 1.48 15.73
CA GLY A 116 2.81 2.11 16.31
C GLY A 116 2.75 3.64 16.12
N THR A 117 3.88 4.30 15.87
CA THR A 117 3.91 5.73 15.51
C THR A 117 3.32 5.97 14.11
N MET A 118 3.33 4.96 13.23
CA MET A 118 2.92 5.07 11.84
C MET A 118 1.59 4.36 11.52
N LEU A 119 1.23 3.36 12.33
CA LEU A 119 0.06 2.50 12.13
C LEU A 119 -0.68 2.29 13.45
N ASP A 120 -2.00 2.41 13.44
CA ASP A 120 -2.85 2.08 14.59
C ASP A 120 -2.93 0.55 14.76
N LEU A 121 -1.98 0.00 15.52
CA LEU A 121 -1.86 -1.44 15.74
C LEU A 121 -3.06 -2.00 16.51
N ARG A 122 -3.65 -1.22 17.42
CA ARG A 122 -4.84 -1.65 18.17
C ARG A 122 -6.03 -1.84 17.25
N LYS A 123 -6.31 -0.85 16.40
CA LYS A 123 -7.38 -0.96 15.41
C LYS A 123 -7.13 -2.11 14.43
N LEU A 124 -5.88 -2.30 13.98
CA LEU A 124 -5.55 -3.41 13.09
C LEU A 124 -5.82 -4.77 13.75
N ARG A 125 -5.44 -4.92 15.03
CA ARG A 125 -5.64 -6.15 15.82
C ARG A 125 -7.10 -6.46 16.14
N GLN A 126 -8.02 -5.51 15.99
CA GLN A 126 -9.46 -5.78 16.14
C GLN A 126 -9.99 -6.68 15.01
N ASN A 127 -9.40 -6.58 13.82
CA ASN A 127 -9.88 -7.27 12.63
C ASN A 127 -8.92 -8.37 12.14
N HIS A 128 -7.65 -8.34 12.56
CA HIS A 128 -6.62 -9.24 12.06
C HIS A 128 -5.71 -9.78 13.18
N PRO A 129 -5.31 -11.05 13.13
CA PRO A 129 -4.28 -11.58 14.02
C PRO A 129 -2.90 -11.06 13.58
N VAL A 130 -2.36 -10.12 14.34
CA VAL A 130 -1.07 -9.49 14.04
C VAL A 130 -0.28 -9.15 15.30
N ILE A 131 1.01 -9.45 15.26
CA ILE A 131 1.96 -9.16 16.33
C ILE A 131 3.20 -8.49 15.75
N LEU A 132 3.99 -7.85 16.62
CA LEU A 132 5.30 -7.33 16.25
C LEU A 132 6.36 -8.43 16.36
N LEU A 133 7.51 -8.25 15.70
CA LEU A 133 8.63 -9.18 15.81
C LEU A 133 9.16 -9.22 17.25
N ALA A 134 9.14 -8.11 17.99
CA ALA A 134 9.44 -8.10 19.42
C ALA A 134 8.47 -8.98 20.23
N ASP A 135 7.19 -9.03 19.87
CA ASP A 135 6.19 -9.90 20.51
C ASP A 135 6.52 -11.37 20.24
N TYR A 136 6.86 -11.71 19.00
CA TYR A 136 7.32 -13.06 18.62
C TYR A 136 8.58 -13.44 19.42
N LEU A 137 9.59 -12.58 19.49
CA LEU A 137 10.81 -12.85 20.25
C LEU A 137 10.51 -13.12 21.73
N ARG A 138 9.65 -12.30 22.36
CA ARG A 138 9.24 -12.50 23.75
C ARG A 138 8.48 -13.81 23.96
N LEU A 139 7.57 -14.16 23.03
CA LEU A 139 6.84 -15.42 23.07
C LEU A 139 7.76 -16.65 23.04
N HIS A 140 8.96 -16.50 22.47
CA HIS A 140 10.00 -17.52 22.39
C HIS A 140 11.14 -17.34 23.41
N GLY A 141 10.97 -16.46 24.41
CA GLY A 141 12.00 -16.22 25.44
C GLY A 141 13.30 -15.60 24.91
N LEU A 142 13.24 -15.00 23.72
CA LEU A 142 14.37 -14.38 23.04
C LEU A 142 14.45 -12.87 23.34
N ALA A 143 15.67 -12.32 23.26
CA ALA A 143 15.89 -10.91 23.52
C ALA A 143 15.39 -10.04 22.34
N PRO A 144 14.65 -8.94 22.58
CA PRO A 144 14.20 -8.04 21.51
C PRO A 144 15.33 -7.44 20.66
N SER A 145 16.55 -7.37 21.21
CA SER A 145 17.74 -6.89 20.49
C SER A 145 18.19 -7.80 19.34
N LEU A 146 17.64 -9.02 19.22
CA LEU A 146 17.90 -9.90 18.08
C LEU A 146 17.22 -9.41 16.81
N GLU A 147 16.20 -8.54 16.91
CA GLU A 147 15.53 -8.00 15.73
C GLU A 147 16.52 -7.32 14.78
N ARG A 148 16.72 -7.92 13.61
CA ARG A 148 17.61 -7.47 12.55
C ARG A 148 17.19 -6.08 12.06
N SER A 149 18.16 -5.16 12.00
CA SER A 149 17.94 -3.77 11.57
C SER A 149 17.47 -3.65 10.12
N ASN A 150 17.83 -4.60 9.26
CA ASN A 150 17.49 -4.57 7.83
C ASN A 150 16.11 -5.17 7.52
N GLY A 151 15.36 -5.65 8.52
CA GLY A 151 14.02 -6.23 8.35
C GLY A 151 13.98 -7.66 7.82
N GLN A 152 15.13 -8.34 7.76
CA GLN A 152 15.18 -9.75 7.38
C GLN A 152 14.75 -10.66 8.51
N TRP A 153 14.09 -11.77 8.16
CA TRP A 153 13.83 -12.85 9.11
C TRP A 153 15.10 -13.66 9.37
N ASP A 154 15.51 -13.80 10.63
CA ASP A 154 16.66 -14.63 10.97
C ASP A 154 16.27 -16.10 11.13
N GLU A 155 16.61 -16.90 10.13
CA GLU A 155 16.28 -18.32 10.05
C GLU A 155 16.90 -19.18 11.17
N ARG A 156 17.85 -18.66 11.96
CA ARG A 156 18.53 -19.40 13.04
C ARG A 156 18.22 -18.82 14.41
N GLU A 157 18.43 -17.53 14.57
CA GLU A 157 18.31 -16.86 15.87
C GLU A 157 16.85 -16.82 16.33
N TYR A 158 15.89 -16.62 15.41
CA TYR A 158 14.47 -16.52 15.76
C TYR A 158 13.80 -17.87 16.02
N LEU A 159 14.46 -18.98 15.69
CA LEU A 159 13.97 -20.34 15.96
C LEU A 159 14.68 -20.99 17.16
N ALA A 160 15.67 -20.32 17.75
CA ALA A 160 16.48 -20.87 18.83
C ALA A 160 15.74 -20.96 20.18
N GLY A 161 14.66 -20.19 20.34
CA GLY A 161 13.89 -20.09 21.57
C GLY A 161 12.63 -20.96 21.55
N ALA A 162 12.42 -21.72 22.62
CA ALA A 162 11.16 -22.43 22.83
C ALA A 162 10.03 -21.45 23.19
N ASN A 163 8.82 -21.74 22.71
CA ASN A 163 7.63 -21.00 23.12
C ASN A 163 7.45 -21.10 24.64
N VAL A 164 7.25 -19.97 25.31
CA VAL A 164 7.22 -19.89 26.78
C VAL A 164 6.03 -20.62 27.42
N PHE A 165 4.97 -20.89 26.65
CA PHE A 165 3.78 -21.60 27.13
C PHE A 165 3.83 -23.10 26.82
N THR A 166 4.31 -23.48 25.64
CA THR A 166 4.32 -24.90 25.21
C THR A 166 5.64 -25.61 25.49
N GLY A 167 6.74 -24.87 25.63
CA GLY A 167 8.09 -25.42 25.76
C GLY A 167 8.67 -25.98 24.45
N GLU A 168 7.99 -25.79 23.31
CA GLU A 168 8.40 -26.31 22.01
C GLU A 168 9.11 -25.25 21.17
N THR A 169 10.18 -25.65 20.47
CA THR A 169 10.86 -24.79 19.49
C THR A 169 10.09 -24.75 18.18
N PRO A 170 9.87 -23.57 17.58
CA PRO A 170 9.06 -23.43 16.38
C PRO A 170 9.71 -24.08 15.16
N GLY A 171 8.93 -24.79 14.37
CA GLY A 171 9.29 -25.20 13.01
C GLY A 171 9.13 -24.07 12.01
N MET A 172 9.85 -24.12 10.89
CA MET A 172 9.75 -23.12 9.82
C MET A 172 9.77 -23.75 8.43
N ARG A 173 8.92 -23.22 7.55
CA ARG A 173 8.95 -23.40 6.10
C ARG A 173 9.35 -22.09 5.43
N ALA A 174 10.51 -22.06 4.78
CA ALA A 174 10.95 -20.93 3.98
C ALA A 174 10.48 -21.10 2.52
N VAL A 175 9.84 -20.06 1.98
CA VAL A 175 9.45 -19.93 0.58
C VAL A 175 10.44 -19.00 -0.09
N GLU A 176 11.29 -19.56 -0.96
CA GLU A 176 12.27 -18.78 -1.70
C GLU A 176 11.58 -17.78 -2.65
N ASN A 177 12.19 -16.60 -2.82
CA ASN A 177 11.65 -15.53 -3.67
C ASN A 177 11.33 -16.03 -5.10
N ALA A 178 12.23 -16.84 -5.66
CA ALA A 178 12.10 -17.41 -6.99
C ALA A 178 10.94 -18.43 -7.11
N TRP A 179 10.48 -19.01 -6.00
CA TRP A 179 9.33 -19.92 -5.96
C TRP A 179 8.02 -19.16 -5.79
N TYR A 180 8.04 -18.12 -4.95
CA TYR A 180 6.90 -17.22 -4.77
C TYR A 180 6.53 -16.53 -6.09
N ASP A 181 7.55 -16.03 -6.80
CA ASP A 181 7.40 -15.11 -7.92
C ASP A 181 8.22 -15.44 -9.19
N PRO A 182 8.06 -16.65 -9.74
CA PRO A 182 8.77 -17.07 -10.93
C PRO A 182 8.31 -16.28 -12.17
N ARG A 183 9.23 -16.07 -13.11
CA ARG A 183 8.91 -15.41 -14.39
C ARG A 183 7.80 -16.16 -15.13
N GLY A 184 6.84 -15.40 -15.68
CA GLY A 184 5.73 -15.95 -16.45
C GLY A 184 4.58 -16.50 -15.61
N VAL A 185 4.63 -16.35 -14.28
CA VAL A 185 3.52 -16.71 -13.39
C VAL A 185 2.73 -15.48 -12.99
N ASN A 186 1.41 -15.62 -13.05
CA ASN A 186 0.44 -14.71 -12.48
C ASN A 186 -0.03 -15.27 -11.14
N ARG A 187 0.59 -14.79 -10.06
CA ARG A 187 0.18 -15.12 -8.70
C ARG A 187 -1.18 -14.51 -8.40
N VAL A 188 -2.12 -15.34 -7.96
CA VAL A 188 -3.47 -14.94 -7.54
C VAL A 188 -3.75 -15.32 -6.10
N ASP A 189 -4.83 -14.78 -5.53
CA ASP A 189 -5.27 -15.09 -4.17
C ASP A 189 -5.55 -16.59 -3.97
N ARG A 190 -6.47 -17.15 -4.77
CA ARG A 190 -6.83 -18.57 -4.74
C ARG A 190 -7.48 -19.00 -6.05
N LEU A 191 -7.62 -20.31 -6.28
CA LEU A 191 -8.28 -20.84 -7.48
C LEU A 191 -9.76 -21.19 -7.20
N PRO A 192 -10.74 -20.47 -7.80
CA PRO A 192 -12.15 -20.83 -7.69
C PRO A 192 -12.43 -22.24 -8.18
N ALA A 193 -13.41 -22.94 -7.58
CA ALA A 193 -13.79 -24.29 -7.98
C ALA A 193 -14.14 -24.37 -9.48
N GLU A 194 -14.91 -23.40 -9.98
CA GLU A 194 -15.28 -23.32 -11.40
C GLU A 194 -14.08 -23.14 -12.33
N MET A 195 -13.05 -22.39 -11.88
CA MET A 195 -11.82 -22.22 -12.65
C MET A 195 -11.01 -23.52 -12.68
N ARG A 196 -10.92 -24.21 -11.54
CA ARG A 196 -10.26 -25.53 -11.42
C ARG A 196 -10.93 -26.58 -12.30
N GLU A 197 -12.25 -26.68 -12.24
CA GLU A 197 -13.04 -27.62 -13.05
C GLU A 197 -12.87 -27.35 -14.54
N ARG A 198 -13.05 -26.09 -14.98
CA ARG A 198 -12.89 -25.69 -16.38
C ARG A 198 -11.46 -25.90 -16.91
N GLY A 199 -10.47 -25.69 -16.06
CA GLY A 199 -9.05 -25.81 -16.42
C GLY A 199 -8.46 -27.21 -16.26
N GLY A 200 -9.23 -28.18 -15.76
CA GLY A 200 -8.71 -29.50 -15.42
C GLY A 200 -7.53 -29.44 -14.45
N TRP A 201 -7.65 -28.64 -13.38
CA TRP A 201 -6.65 -28.54 -12.32
C TRP A 201 -6.46 -29.90 -11.64
N ASP A 202 -5.23 -30.40 -11.65
CA ASP A 202 -4.84 -31.68 -11.08
C ASP A 202 -4.03 -31.45 -9.81
N GLU A 203 -4.66 -31.56 -8.64
CA GLU A 203 -4.04 -31.38 -7.32
C GLU A 203 -2.93 -32.42 -7.03
N GLY A 204 -2.92 -33.56 -7.74
CA GLY A 204 -1.93 -34.62 -7.55
C GLY A 204 -0.57 -34.32 -8.19
N ARG A 205 -0.48 -33.32 -9.07
CA ARG A 205 0.78 -32.90 -9.68
C ARG A 205 1.54 -31.98 -8.73
N VAL A 206 2.69 -32.44 -8.26
CA VAL A 206 3.54 -31.66 -7.35
C VAL A 206 4.93 -31.50 -7.98
N ASP A 207 5.37 -30.27 -8.14
CA ASP A 207 6.75 -29.93 -8.48
C ASP A 207 7.48 -29.64 -7.15
N VAL A 208 8.09 -30.68 -6.60
CA VAL A 208 8.78 -30.64 -5.30
C VAL A 208 9.98 -29.68 -5.33
N GLU A 209 10.65 -29.53 -6.48
CA GLU A 209 11.83 -28.66 -6.60
C GLU A 209 11.47 -27.17 -6.50
N ARG A 210 10.23 -26.82 -6.86
CA ARG A 210 9.72 -25.45 -6.85
C ARG A 210 8.61 -25.23 -5.81
N GLU A 211 8.37 -26.23 -4.97
CA GLU A 211 7.28 -26.27 -3.99
C GLU A 211 5.91 -25.85 -4.59
N ARG A 212 5.60 -26.34 -5.79
CA ARG A 212 4.32 -26.05 -6.45
C ARG A 212 3.37 -27.22 -6.33
N TYR A 213 2.14 -26.95 -5.90
CA TYR A 213 1.12 -27.96 -5.68
C TYR A 213 -0.04 -27.77 -6.65
N GLY A 214 -0.40 -28.85 -7.31
CA GLY A 214 -1.32 -28.88 -8.42
C GLY A 214 -0.77 -28.30 -9.72
N ASP A 215 -1.39 -28.64 -10.85
CA ASP A 215 -1.08 -28.04 -12.16
C ASP A 215 -2.28 -28.07 -13.11
N TRP A 216 -2.23 -27.26 -14.17
CA TRP A 216 -3.29 -27.18 -15.17
C TRP A 216 -3.20 -28.30 -16.21
N SER A 217 -4.36 -28.74 -16.70
CA SER A 217 -4.43 -29.53 -17.93
C SER A 217 -4.48 -28.57 -19.11
N VAL A 218 -3.42 -28.58 -19.92
CA VAL A 218 -3.21 -27.54 -20.93
C VAL A 218 -3.60 -28.05 -22.32
N GLU A 219 -4.67 -27.49 -22.87
CA GLU A 219 -4.99 -27.56 -24.29
C GLU A 219 -4.95 -26.13 -24.87
N HIS A 220 -4.15 -25.93 -25.91
CA HIS A 220 -3.99 -24.64 -26.58
C HIS A 220 -4.66 -24.68 -27.95
N ASP A 221 -5.57 -23.73 -28.20
CA ASP A 221 -6.22 -23.56 -29.50
C ASP A 221 -5.65 -22.36 -30.29
N GLY A 222 -6.28 -22.05 -31.43
CA GLY A 222 -5.87 -20.93 -32.27
C GLY A 222 -5.99 -19.56 -31.58
N ILE A 223 -7.04 -19.36 -30.78
CA ILE A 223 -7.28 -18.09 -30.06
C ILE A 223 -6.25 -17.94 -28.94
N HIS A 224 -5.97 -19.01 -28.19
CA HIS A 224 -4.92 -19.03 -27.19
C HIS A 224 -3.60 -18.53 -27.78
N ASN A 225 -3.18 -19.12 -28.91
CA ASN A 225 -1.95 -18.74 -29.58
C ASN A 225 -1.97 -17.28 -30.03
N ILE A 226 -3.06 -16.79 -30.64
CA ILE A 226 -3.19 -15.38 -31.05
C ILE A 226 -2.91 -14.44 -29.87
N LEU A 227 -3.49 -14.70 -28.70
CA LEU A 227 -3.33 -13.85 -27.53
C LEU A 227 -1.94 -13.97 -26.89
N VAL A 228 -1.35 -15.17 -26.83
CA VAL A 228 0.00 -15.37 -26.28
C VAL A 228 1.03 -14.56 -27.08
N HIS A 229 0.87 -14.43 -28.40
CA HIS A 229 1.76 -13.61 -29.23
C HIS A 229 1.69 -12.11 -28.93
N GLN A 230 0.65 -11.66 -28.22
CA GLN A 230 0.47 -10.28 -27.79
C GLN A 230 1.01 -10.00 -26.40
N LEU A 231 1.39 -11.04 -25.64
CA LEU A 231 1.91 -10.86 -24.29
C LEU A 231 3.23 -10.06 -24.31
N PRO A 232 3.48 -9.23 -23.28
CA PRO A 232 4.76 -8.56 -23.13
C PRO A 232 5.91 -9.57 -23.16
N LYS A 233 6.87 -9.34 -24.05
CA LYS A 233 8.09 -10.18 -24.15
C LYS A 233 9.10 -9.88 -23.03
N GLU A 234 9.03 -8.66 -22.52
CA GLU A 234 9.91 -8.12 -21.51
C GLU A 234 9.11 -7.79 -20.24
N GLY A 235 9.81 -7.81 -19.11
CA GLY A 235 9.20 -7.54 -17.81
C GLY A 235 8.56 -8.76 -17.14
N ARG A 236 7.91 -8.47 -16.01
CA ARG A 236 7.31 -9.44 -15.09
C ARG A 236 5.81 -9.66 -15.31
N SER A 237 5.18 -8.81 -16.11
CA SER A 237 3.74 -8.86 -16.38
C SER A 237 3.44 -9.89 -17.47
N TYR A 238 2.69 -10.94 -17.15
CA TYR A 238 2.31 -11.98 -18.10
C TYR A 238 0.80 -11.96 -18.36
N VAL A 239 0.27 -10.77 -18.64
CA VAL A 239 -1.16 -10.50 -18.86
C VAL A 239 -1.36 -9.54 -20.03
N LEU A 240 -2.58 -9.46 -20.52
CA LEU A 240 -3.06 -8.41 -21.42
C LEU A 240 -4.04 -7.51 -20.69
N GLU A 241 -4.01 -6.23 -20.99
CA GLU A 241 -5.14 -5.35 -20.67
C GLU A 241 -6.41 -5.86 -21.36
N PHE A 242 -7.54 -5.78 -20.67
CA PHE A 242 -8.79 -6.36 -21.16
C PHE A 242 -9.24 -5.72 -22.49
N SER A 243 -9.04 -4.42 -22.63
CA SER A 243 -9.27 -3.66 -23.87
C SER A 243 -8.37 -4.15 -25.01
N LYS A 244 -7.10 -4.51 -24.73
CA LYS A 244 -6.19 -5.04 -25.73
C LYS A 244 -6.60 -6.44 -26.18
N ALA A 245 -6.99 -7.30 -25.25
CA ALA A 245 -7.51 -8.63 -25.57
C ALA A 245 -8.75 -8.51 -26.49
N ARG A 246 -9.67 -7.58 -26.18
CA ARG A 246 -10.81 -7.27 -27.05
C ARG A 246 -10.40 -6.86 -28.46
N GLU A 247 -9.54 -5.85 -28.57
CA GLU A 247 -9.07 -5.29 -29.84
C GLU A 247 -8.46 -6.39 -30.73
N VAL A 248 -7.62 -7.23 -30.15
CA VAL A 248 -6.97 -8.35 -30.85
C VAL A 248 -8.02 -9.33 -31.38
N LEU A 249 -8.95 -9.80 -30.53
CA LEU A 249 -9.95 -10.78 -30.95
C LEU A 249 -10.92 -10.21 -32.00
N GLN A 250 -11.28 -8.93 -31.90
CA GLN A 250 -12.06 -8.23 -32.92
C GLN A 250 -11.31 -8.14 -34.26
N GLY A 251 -9.99 -7.89 -34.23
CA GLY A 251 -9.14 -7.89 -35.42
C GLY A 251 -9.09 -9.24 -36.15
N TYR A 252 -9.33 -10.34 -35.44
CA TYR A 252 -9.46 -11.70 -36.00
C TYR A 252 -10.92 -12.13 -36.24
N ALA A 253 -11.87 -11.19 -36.18
CA ALA A 253 -13.30 -11.43 -36.38
C ALA A 253 -13.91 -12.50 -35.45
N VAL A 254 -13.38 -12.61 -34.21
CA VAL A 254 -13.98 -13.47 -33.18
C VAL A 254 -15.24 -12.81 -32.64
N ALA A 255 -16.39 -13.48 -32.79
CA ALA A 255 -17.68 -12.96 -32.34
C ALA A 255 -17.86 -13.07 -30.81
N GLY A 256 -18.71 -12.20 -30.25
CA GLY A 256 -19.14 -12.30 -28.84
C GLY A 256 -18.19 -11.64 -27.84
N VAL A 257 -17.30 -10.75 -28.28
CA VAL A 257 -16.31 -10.04 -27.46
C VAL A 257 -16.67 -8.56 -27.23
N GLU A 258 -17.88 -8.16 -27.63
CA GLU A 258 -18.35 -6.77 -27.59
C GLU A 258 -18.61 -6.29 -26.16
N THR A 259 -18.94 -7.19 -25.24
CA THR A 259 -19.15 -6.92 -23.81
C THR A 259 -18.07 -7.55 -22.95
N ASP A 260 -17.90 -7.09 -21.71
CA ASP A 260 -16.93 -7.68 -20.77
C ASP A 260 -17.28 -9.13 -20.43
N GLU A 261 -18.57 -9.43 -20.26
CA GLU A 261 -19.04 -10.79 -20.00
C GLU A 261 -18.87 -11.70 -21.22
N GLY A 262 -19.09 -11.17 -22.43
CA GLY A 262 -18.86 -11.86 -23.69
C GLY A 262 -17.39 -12.22 -23.87
N LEU A 263 -16.51 -11.22 -23.73
CA LEU A 263 -15.08 -11.40 -23.79
C LEU A 263 -14.58 -12.41 -22.75
N THR A 264 -15.06 -12.32 -21.50
CA THR A 264 -14.72 -13.28 -20.44
C THR A 264 -15.05 -14.71 -20.84
N ARG A 265 -16.25 -14.96 -21.40
CA ARG A 265 -16.65 -16.30 -21.87
C ARG A 265 -15.75 -16.81 -23.00
N VAL A 266 -15.40 -15.93 -23.96
CA VAL A 266 -14.48 -16.28 -25.04
C VAL A 266 -13.11 -16.62 -24.47
N LEU A 267 -12.53 -15.80 -23.59
CA LEU A 267 -11.25 -16.08 -22.95
C LEU A 267 -11.26 -17.43 -22.21
N GLN A 268 -12.27 -17.65 -21.36
CA GLN A 268 -12.44 -18.88 -20.58
C GLN A 268 -12.50 -20.13 -21.45
N LYS A 269 -13.21 -20.08 -22.57
CA LYS A 269 -13.31 -21.22 -23.49
C LYS A 269 -11.97 -21.57 -24.14
N ASN A 270 -11.09 -20.57 -24.33
CA ASN A 270 -9.85 -20.72 -25.08
C ASN A 270 -8.60 -20.70 -24.17
N GLY A 271 -8.72 -21.18 -22.93
CA GLY A 271 -7.56 -21.35 -22.04
C GLY A 271 -7.05 -20.07 -21.37
N TRP A 272 -7.87 -19.02 -21.27
CA TRP A 272 -7.53 -17.76 -20.60
C TRP A 272 -8.51 -17.47 -19.47
N GLU A 273 -8.13 -16.60 -18.54
CA GLU A 273 -8.99 -16.16 -17.44
C GLU A 273 -8.95 -14.65 -17.29
N ALA A 274 -10.08 -14.09 -16.83
CA ALA A 274 -10.15 -12.71 -16.37
C ALA A 274 -9.66 -12.64 -14.93
N LEU A 275 -8.70 -11.76 -14.68
CA LEU A 275 -8.13 -11.47 -13.37
C LEU A 275 -8.47 -10.03 -12.97
N TYR A 276 -8.79 -9.84 -11.71
CA TYR A 276 -9.17 -8.55 -11.15
C TYR A 276 -7.96 -7.93 -10.45
N THR A 277 -7.76 -6.63 -10.63
CA THR A 277 -6.71 -5.87 -9.94
C THR A 277 -7.06 -4.38 -9.97
N TYR A 278 -6.06 -3.52 -9.79
CA TYR A 278 -6.21 -2.07 -9.82
C TYR A 278 -5.33 -1.46 -10.91
N ASP A 279 -5.82 -0.35 -11.45
CA ASP A 279 -5.06 0.48 -12.37
C ASP A 279 -3.93 1.21 -11.63
N GLY A 280 -2.80 1.30 -12.30
CA GLY A 280 -1.70 2.13 -11.87
C GLY A 280 -1.96 3.61 -12.21
N ALA A 281 -1.00 4.48 -11.90
CA ALA A 281 -0.99 5.82 -12.48
C ALA A 281 -0.05 5.80 -13.68
N LEU A 282 -0.52 6.30 -14.84
CA LEU A 282 0.19 6.23 -16.12
C LEU A 282 0.70 4.81 -16.49
N GLY A 283 -0.06 3.78 -16.16
CA GLY A 283 0.33 2.39 -16.41
C GLY A 283 1.44 1.87 -15.47
N MET A 284 1.81 2.62 -14.43
CA MET A 284 2.80 2.23 -13.43
C MET A 284 2.15 1.94 -12.08
N ASP A 285 2.62 0.88 -11.43
CA ASP A 285 2.13 0.46 -10.11
C ASP A 285 2.91 1.13 -8.95
N TYR A 286 3.47 2.33 -9.12
CA TYR A 286 4.20 3.02 -8.04
C TYR A 286 3.28 3.70 -7.02
N VAL A 287 2.09 4.12 -7.46
CA VAL A 287 1.09 4.74 -6.60
C VAL A 287 0.42 3.72 -5.68
N LYS A 288 0.21 2.48 -6.14
CA LYS A 288 -0.42 1.37 -5.39
C LYS A 288 -1.76 1.74 -4.71
N ASN A 289 -2.51 2.68 -5.26
CA ASN A 289 -3.88 2.92 -4.78
C ASN A 289 -4.78 1.73 -5.14
N VAL A 290 -5.86 1.57 -4.39
CA VAL A 290 -6.84 0.48 -4.58
C VAL A 290 -8.21 1.00 -5.03
N VAL A 291 -8.22 2.16 -5.70
CA VAL A 291 -9.46 2.92 -5.95
C VAL A 291 -9.98 2.82 -7.38
N ASN A 292 -9.15 2.32 -8.30
CA ASN A 292 -9.48 2.16 -9.72
C ASN A 292 -9.44 0.68 -10.11
N PRO A 293 -10.48 -0.11 -9.83
CA PRO A 293 -10.49 -1.52 -10.20
C PRO A 293 -10.50 -1.73 -11.71
N ILE A 294 -9.73 -2.70 -12.18
CA ILE A 294 -9.64 -3.10 -13.60
C ILE A 294 -9.66 -4.63 -13.77
N LEU A 295 -9.82 -5.04 -15.03
CA LEU A 295 -9.69 -6.42 -15.49
C LEU A 295 -8.41 -6.57 -16.32
N GLN A 296 -7.73 -7.70 -16.16
CA GLN A 296 -6.64 -8.15 -17.01
C GLN A 296 -6.93 -9.57 -17.49
N ALA A 297 -6.47 -9.94 -18.68
CA ALA A 297 -6.60 -11.29 -19.22
C ALA A 297 -5.26 -12.03 -19.07
N ALA A 298 -5.28 -13.26 -18.55
CA ALA A 298 -4.09 -14.08 -18.36
C ALA A 298 -4.28 -15.49 -18.95
N PRO A 299 -3.21 -16.10 -19.51
CA PRO A 299 -3.23 -17.52 -19.85
C PRO A 299 -3.48 -18.36 -18.60
N ARG A 300 -4.37 -19.35 -18.66
CA ARG A 300 -4.73 -20.15 -17.48
C ARG A 300 -3.53 -20.87 -16.88
N ASP A 301 -2.68 -21.44 -17.74
CA ASP A 301 -1.45 -22.15 -17.38
C ASP A 301 -0.41 -21.28 -16.65
N SER A 302 -0.51 -19.95 -16.76
CA SER A 302 0.31 -19.01 -16.00
C SER A 302 -0.19 -18.75 -14.58
N ILE A 303 -1.44 -19.08 -14.25
CA ILE A 303 -2.08 -18.68 -13.00
C ILE A 303 -1.73 -19.64 -11.88
N ARG A 304 -1.25 -19.11 -10.76
CA ARG A 304 -0.95 -19.89 -9.54
C ARG A 304 -1.57 -19.24 -8.32
N GLY A 305 -2.34 -19.98 -7.55
CA GLY A 305 -2.96 -19.46 -6.32
C GLY A 305 -1.99 -19.47 -5.14
N LEU A 306 -2.01 -18.42 -4.32
CA LEU A 306 -1.26 -18.36 -3.06
C LEU A 306 -1.73 -19.45 -2.10
N VAL A 307 -3.06 -19.60 -1.97
CA VAL A 307 -3.66 -20.60 -1.09
C VAL A 307 -3.29 -22.02 -1.54
N GLU A 308 -3.37 -22.32 -2.83
CA GLU A 308 -3.09 -23.65 -3.36
C GLU A 308 -1.61 -24.04 -3.22
N ASP A 309 -0.68 -23.09 -3.35
CA ASP A 309 0.75 -23.39 -3.21
C ASP A 309 1.24 -23.41 -1.75
N PHE A 310 0.55 -22.77 -0.79
CA PHE A 310 1.14 -22.56 0.54
C PHE A 310 0.23 -22.81 1.76
N ALA A 311 -1.10 -22.99 1.60
CA ALA A 311 -2.00 -23.12 2.76
C ALA A 311 -1.95 -24.49 3.46
N HIS A 312 -1.33 -25.50 2.82
CA HIS A 312 -1.16 -26.84 3.36
C HIS A 312 0.05 -26.96 4.32
N TYR A 313 0.92 -25.95 4.37
CA TYR A 313 2.00 -25.92 5.35
C TYR A 313 1.44 -25.72 6.76
N ASP A 314 1.86 -26.59 7.67
CA ASP A 314 1.44 -26.62 9.07
C ASP A 314 2.60 -26.30 10.02
N GLU A 315 3.79 -25.99 9.49
CA GLU A 315 4.91 -25.47 10.28
C GLU A 315 4.51 -24.17 10.99
N ASP A 316 5.05 -23.95 12.20
CA ASP A 316 4.72 -22.78 13.02
C ASP A 316 4.98 -21.49 12.27
N VAL A 317 6.08 -21.39 11.52
CA VAL A 317 6.43 -20.20 10.73
C VAL A 317 6.42 -20.53 9.24
N LEU A 318 5.57 -19.83 8.48
CA LEU A 318 5.69 -19.75 7.03
C LEU A 318 6.35 -18.43 6.66
N TYR A 319 7.57 -18.51 6.12
CA TYR A 319 8.44 -17.36 5.88
C TYR A 319 8.65 -17.14 4.37
N VAL A 320 8.25 -15.99 3.84
CA VAL A 320 8.52 -15.60 2.44
C VAL A 320 9.80 -14.76 2.35
N LYS A 321 10.80 -15.30 1.67
CA LYS A 321 12.13 -14.70 1.56
C LYS A 321 12.22 -13.66 0.44
N GLY A 322 12.96 -12.59 0.69
CA GLY A 322 13.26 -11.53 -0.26
C GLY A 322 12.11 -10.56 -0.55
N GLU A 323 12.36 -9.63 -1.47
CA GLU A 323 11.41 -8.59 -1.84
C GLU A 323 10.41 -9.07 -2.89
N ILE A 324 9.11 -8.83 -2.63
CA ILE A 324 7.97 -9.16 -3.50
C ILE A 324 7.04 -7.95 -3.77
N HIS A 325 7.46 -6.74 -3.42
CA HIS A 325 6.72 -5.47 -3.64
C HIS A 325 7.01 -4.81 -4.99
N TYR A 326 8.29 -4.72 -5.35
CA TYR A 326 8.72 -3.98 -6.53
C TYR A 326 8.17 -4.57 -7.83
N GLU A 327 7.60 -3.72 -8.70
CA GLU A 327 6.93 -4.08 -9.96
C GLU A 327 5.75 -5.08 -9.82
N ARG A 328 5.12 -5.15 -8.64
CA ARG A 328 3.95 -6.01 -8.40
C ARG A 328 2.65 -5.23 -8.28
N LYS A 329 1.53 -5.89 -8.53
CA LYS A 329 0.21 -5.29 -8.27
C LYS A 329 0.00 -5.13 -6.76
N PRO A 330 -0.95 -4.28 -6.31
CA PRO A 330 -1.34 -4.23 -4.90
C PRO A 330 -1.63 -5.62 -4.34
N ALA A 331 -1.34 -5.84 -3.05
CA ALA A 331 -1.28 -7.15 -2.39
C ALA A 331 -0.18 -8.10 -2.90
N SER A 332 0.66 -7.70 -3.86
CA SER A 332 1.58 -8.61 -4.58
C SER A 332 0.87 -9.79 -5.27
N LEU A 333 -0.42 -9.60 -5.59
CA LEU A 333 -1.31 -10.59 -6.17
C LEU A 333 -2.20 -9.95 -7.24
N ARG A 334 -2.83 -10.81 -8.05
CA ARG A 334 -4.11 -10.50 -8.69
C ARG A 334 -5.23 -11.26 -7.98
N PHE A 335 -6.47 -10.89 -8.24
CA PHE A 335 -7.62 -11.53 -7.62
C PHE A 335 -8.41 -12.31 -8.67
N THR A 336 -8.93 -13.47 -8.28
CA THR A 336 -9.76 -14.29 -9.17
C THR A 336 -11.22 -13.91 -9.19
N THR A 337 -11.68 -13.09 -8.24
CA THR A 337 -13.05 -12.56 -8.20
C THR A 337 -13.09 -11.09 -7.74
N PRO A 338 -14.15 -10.32 -8.08
CA PRO A 338 -14.34 -8.97 -7.58
C PRO A 338 -14.43 -8.92 -6.05
N GLU A 339 -15.10 -9.88 -5.41
CA GLU A 339 -15.32 -9.90 -3.96
C GLU A 339 -13.99 -10.02 -3.21
N ARG A 340 -13.04 -10.81 -3.75
CA ARG A 340 -11.71 -10.98 -3.18
C ARG A 340 -10.84 -9.74 -3.33
N ARG A 341 -10.93 -9.08 -4.49
CA ARG A 341 -10.32 -7.75 -4.68
C ARG A 341 -10.90 -6.76 -3.66
N ASP A 342 -12.22 -6.74 -3.51
CA ASP A 342 -12.90 -5.80 -2.61
C ASP A 342 -12.57 -6.07 -1.14
N ASP A 343 -12.36 -7.33 -0.75
CA ASP A 343 -11.83 -7.68 0.57
C ASP A 343 -10.45 -7.08 0.85
N PHE A 344 -9.57 -7.02 -0.16
CA PHE A 344 -8.28 -6.32 -0.04
C PHE A 344 -8.47 -4.81 -0.01
N SER A 345 -9.38 -4.26 -0.82
CA SER A 345 -9.73 -2.83 -0.74
C SER A 345 -10.19 -2.43 0.66
N ARG A 346 -11.03 -3.26 1.32
CA ARG A 346 -11.48 -3.02 2.69
C ARG A 346 -10.33 -3.03 3.70
N LEU A 347 -9.42 -4.00 3.59
CA LEU A 347 -8.22 -4.05 4.43
C LEU A 347 -7.43 -2.73 4.35
N VAL A 348 -7.12 -2.28 3.13
CA VAL A 348 -6.31 -1.10 2.89
C VAL A 348 -7.01 0.18 3.35
N MET A 349 -8.32 0.32 3.10
CA MET A 349 -9.06 1.56 3.37
C MET A 349 -9.62 1.66 4.79
N PHE A 350 -9.99 0.53 5.41
CA PHE A 350 -10.77 0.52 6.65
C PHE A 350 -10.09 -0.15 7.84
N ASP A 351 -9.10 -1.02 7.60
CA ASP A 351 -8.39 -1.70 8.69
C ASP A 351 -7.04 -1.06 8.96
N MET A 352 -6.31 -0.67 7.91
CA MET A 352 -4.99 -0.04 8.04
C MET A 352 -5.08 1.48 8.20
N HIS A 353 -5.16 1.93 9.46
CA HIS A 353 -5.27 3.34 9.79
C HIS A 353 -3.96 3.93 10.31
N PRO A 354 -3.65 5.21 10.00
CA PRO A 354 -2.68 5.93 10.80
C PRO A 354 -3.21 6.14 12.23
N PRO A 355 -2.35 6.38 13.23
CA PRO A 355 -2.79 6.63 14.60
C PRO A 355 -3.80 7.77 14.70
N GLN A 356 -4.78 7.66 15.61
CA GLN A 356 -5.88 8.64 15.73
C GLN A 356 -5.39 10.10 15.84
N LYS A 357 -4.27 10.35 16.56
CA LYS A 357 -3.67 11.69 16.67
C LYS A 357 -3.30 12.33 15.32
N VAL A 358 -2.95 11.51 14.32
CA VAL A 358 -2.71 11.95 12.93
C VAL A 358 -4.01 12.47 12.31
N LEU A 359 -5.08 11.69 12.44
CA LEU A 359 -6.40 12.04 11.88
C LEU A 359 -6.98 13.28 12.55
N ASP A 360 -6.81 13.40 13.87
CA ASP A 360 -7.27 14.54 14.66
C ASP A 360 -6.53 15.83 14.28
N LEU A 361 -5.19 15.76 14.14
CA LEU A 361 -4.42 16.90 13.69
C LEU A 361 -4.82 17.29 12.26
N ALA A 362 -4.90 16.32 11.33
CA ALA A 362 -5.33 16.57 9.97
C ALA A 362 -6.73 17.22 9.89
N ALA A 363 -7.67 16.81 10.76
CA ALA A 363 -8.98 17.45 10.86
C ALA A 363 -8.87 18.92 11.28
N LYS A 364 -8.07 19.24 12.31
CA LYS A 364 -7.80 20.62 12.75
C LYS A 364 -7.17 21.46 11.64
N LEU A 365 -6.18 20.93 10.93
CA LEU A 365 -5.54 21.62 9.82
C LEU A 365 -6.53 21.88 8.67
N GLY A 366 -7.42 20.91 8.40
CA GLY A 366 -8.49 21.06 7.40
C GLY A 366 -9.50 22.16 7.77
N SER A 367 -9.89 22.27 9.04
CA SER A 367 -10.73 23.38 9.53
C SER A 367 -10.05 24.73 9.35
N ARG A 368 -8.74 24.83 9.61
CA ARG A 368 -7.98 26.08 9.38
C ARG A 368 -7.90 26.44 7.89
N MET A 369 -7.79 25.45 7.00
CA MET A 369 -7.86 25.69 5.55
C MET A 369 -9.24 26.23 5.12
N LEU A 370 -10.32 25.69 5.69
CA LEU A 370 -11.67 26.24 5.48
C LEU A 370 -11.76 27.68 5.98
N GLU A 371 -11.28 27.96 7.19
CA GLU A 371 -11.27 29.32 7.77
C GLU A 371 -10.49 30.31 6.91
N MET A 372 -9.30 29.92 6.41
CA MET A 372 -8.49 30.75 5.50
C MET A 372 -9.21 31.10 4.20
N ASN A 373 -10.15 30.27 3.76
CA ASN A 373 -10.96 30.47 2.56
C ASN A 373 -12.40 30.89 2.91
N GLU A 374 -12.61 31.48 4.09
CA GLU A 374 -13.91 32.01 4.53
C GLU A 374 -15.04 30.96 4.49
N GLY A 375 -14.71 29.71 4.80
CA GLY A 375 -15.63 28.57 4.82
C GLY A 375 -15.91 27.94 3.44
N ARG A 376 -15.28 28.44 2.37
CA ARG A 376 -15.36 27.81 1.04
C ARG A 376 -14.52 26.53 0.98
N MET A 377 -14.87 25.69 0.02
CA MET A 377 -14.05 24.54 -0.38
C MET A 377 -12.60 24.96 -0.61
N TRP A 378 -11.66 24.08 -0.30
CA TRP A 378 -10.24 24.28 -0.54
C TRP A 378 -9.65 23.09 -1.30
N MET A 379 -8.56 23.37 -2.02
CA MET A 379 -7.90 22.40 -2.89
C MET A 379 -6.49 22.10 -2.38
N ALA A 380 -5.98 20.93 -2.73
CA ALA A 380 -4.67 20.48 -2.33
C ALA A 380 -3.83 20.03 -3.53
N ALA A 381 -2.51 20.14 -3.40
CA ALA A 381 -1.56 19.53 -4.31
C ALA A 381 -0.44 18.81 -3.56
N HIS A 382 0.23 17.88 -4.23
CA HIS A 382 1.48 17.30 -3.76
C HIS A 382 2.59 17.53 -4.79
N MET A 383 3.61 18.29 -4.40
CA MET A 383 4.78 18.61 -5.21
C MET A 383 5.99 17.80 -4.70
N ARG A 384 6.35 16.73 -5.41
CA ARG A 384 7.56 15.95 -5.12
C ARG A 384 8.78 16.62 -5.77
N ARG A 385 9.73 17.09 -4.96
CA ARG A 385 10.98 17.75 -5.36
C ARG A 385 12.15 16.96 -4.81
N GLY A 386 12.66 17.28 -3.62
CA GLY A 386 13.72 16.53 -2.90
C GLY A 386 14.71 15.76 -3.79
N ASP A 387 14.77 14.45 -3.57
CA ASP A 387 15.58 13.51 -4.35
C ASP A 387 15.15 13.41 -5.82
N PHE A 388 13.87 13.60 -6.14
CA PHE A 388 13.36 13.57 -7.51
C PHE A 388 13.96 14.69 -8.38
N ALA A 389 14.19 15.88 -7.83
CA ALA A 389 14.85 16.95 -8.55
C ALA A 389 16.31 16.57 -8.87
N ARG A 390 17.02 15.95 -7.92
CA ARG A 390 18.40 15.47 -8.10
C ARG A 390 18.49 14.33 -9.11
N LEU A 391 17.52 13.41 -9.10
CA LEU A 391 17.48 12.24 -9.98
C LEU A 391 16.85 12.53 -11.36
N GLY A 392 16.36 13.75 -11.59
CA GLY A 392 15.68 14.11 -12.84
C GLY A 392 14.29 13.46 -12.99
N TRP A 393 13.65 13.11 -11.87
CA TRP A 393 12.31 12.51 -11.81
C TRP A 393 11.22 13.52 -11.43
N ALA A 394 11.57 14.77 -11.15
CA ALA A 394 10.60 15.83 -10.96
C ALA A 394 9.87 16.13 -12.28
N MET A 395 8.56 16.39 -12.21
CA MET A 395 7.74 16.69 -13.39
C MET A 395 8.28 17.86 -14.21
N GLU A 396 8.74 18.89 -13.51
CA GLU A 396 9.48 19.99 -14.08
C GLU A 396 10.79 20.16 -13.31
N SER A 397 11.88 20.39 -14.05
CA SER A 397 13.19 20.65 -13.47
C SER A 397 13.22 22.00 -12.75
N ASP A 398 12.61 23.01 -13.36
CA ASP A 398 12.44 24.35 -12.77
C ASP A 398 11.28 24.38 -11.76
N PHE A 399 11.50 25.06 -10.64
CA PHE A 399 10.51 25.15 -9.55
C PHE A 399 9.29 25.97 -9.95
N ALA A 400 9.49 27.12 -10.60
CA ALA A 400 8.40 28.00 -10.98
C ALA A 400 7.50 27.35 -12.04
N ALA A 401 8.09 26.65 -13.02
CA ALA A 401 7.36 25.85 -13.99
C ALA A 401 6.52 24.73 -13.32
N HIS A 402 7.08 24.03 -12.33
CA HIS A 402 6.32 23.01 -11.58
C HIS A 402 5.14 23.64 -10.83
N LEU A 403 5.35 24.79 -10.20
CA LEU A 403 4.28 25.50 -9.50
C LEU A 403 3.18 25.98 -10.45
N GLU A 404 3.55 26.53 -11.61
CA GLU A 404 2.61 26.95 -12.65
C GLU A 404 1.76 25.77 -13.13
N ARG A 405 2.38 24.61 -13.39
CA ARG A 405 1.68 23.37 -13.73
C ARG A 405 0.63 22.99 -12.67
N ILE A 406 1.01 23.01 -11.39
CA ILE A 406 0.07 22.75 -10.27
C ILE A 406 -1.08 23.75 -10.30
N GLN A 407 -0.79 25.04 -10.42
CA GLN A 407 -1.82 26.08 -10.42
C GLN A 407 -2.80 25.93 -11.59
N ASN A 408 -2.32 25.50 -12.76
CA ASN A 408 -3.17 25.19 -13.91
C ASN A 408 -4.13 24.03 -13.60
N HIS A 409 -3.65 22.92 -13.03
CA HIS A 409 -4.52 21.81 -12.63
C HIS A 409 -5.50 22.17 -11.50
N LEU A 410 -5.10 23.05 -10.57
CA LEU A 410 -6.00 23.56 -9.52
C LEU A 410 -7.07 24.50 -10.09
N LYS A 411 -6.76 25.26 -11.14
CA LYS A 411 -7.75 26.05 -11.87
C LYS A 411 -8.81 25.15 -12.50
N ASP A 412 -8.40 24.09 -13.21
CA ASP A 412 -9.33 23.11 -13.78
C ASP A 412 -10.16 22.42 -12.70
N GLY A 413 -9.53 22.10 -11.56
CA GLY A 413 -10.21 21.55 -10.39
C GLY A 413 -11.30 22.45 -9.82
N ARG A 414 -11.09 23.77 -9.80
CA ARG A 414 -12.11 24.74 -9.40
C ARG A 414 -13.35 24.68 -10.29
N GLU A 415 -13.14 24.68 -11.61
CA GLU A 415 -14.23 24.58 -12.61
C GLU A 415 -14.98 23.25 -12.48
N ARG A 416 -14.25 22.16 -12.20
CA ARG A 416 -14.83 20.86 -11.91
C ARG A 416 -15.72 20.88 -10.67
N LEU A 417 -15.27 21.46 -9.56
CA LEU A 417 -16.05 21.55 -8.32
C LEU A 417 -17.36 22.32 -8.52
N GLN A 418 -17.33 23.41 -9.29
CA GLN A 418 -18.53 24.18 -9.64
C GLN A 418 -19.54 23.33 -10.43
N THR A 419 -19.04 22.54 -11.39
CA THR A 419 -19.88 21.64 -12.21
C THR A 419 -20.48 20.52 -11.37
N LEU A 420 -19.69 19.91 -10.46
CA LEU A 420 -20.13 18.79 -9.62
C LEU A 420 -21.22 19.19 -8.63
N LYS A 421 -21.14 20.41 -8.09
CA LYS A 421 -22.19 20.94 -7.21
C LYS A 421 -23.57 20.96 -7.89
N GLN A 422 -23.62 21.08 -9.21
CA GLN A 422 -24.86 21.10 -10.00
C GLN A 422 -25.28 19.71 -10.51
N SER A 423 -24.32 18.85 -10.85
CA SER A 423 -24.53 17.58 -11.56
C SER A 423 -24.60 16.34 -10.66
N GLY A 424 -24.28 16.49 -9.37
CA GLY A 424 -24.31 15.40 -8.41
C GLY A 424 -22.97 14.66 -8.27
N LEU A 425 -22.77 14.08 -7.09
CA LEU A 425 -21.57 13.33 -6.74
C LEU A 425 -21.76 11.83 -6.99
N GLN A 426 -20.66 11.17 -7.30
CA GLN A 426 -20.52 9.71 -7.32
C GLN A 426 -19.37 9.31 -6.41
N THR A 427 -19.32 8.04 -5.98
CA THR A 427 -18.18 7.50 -5.24
C THR A 427 -17.19 6.83 -6.20
N TYR A 428 -15.99 6.56 -5.70
CA TYR A 428 -15.11 5.58 -6.33
C TYR A 428 -15.79 4.21 -6.38
N ASN A 429 -15.34 3.34 -7.29
CA ASN A 429 -15.82 1.96 -7.36
C ASN A 429 -15.14 1.10 -6.28
N VAL A 430 -15.43 1.42 -5.03
CA VAL A 430 -14.89 0.78 -3.83
C VAL A 430 -16.03 0.34 -2.91
N PRO A 431 -15.86 -0.74 -2.13
CA PRO A 431 -16.95 -1.29 -1.32
C PRO A 431 -17.31 -0.38 -0.13
N ASP A 432 -18.60 -0.39 0.23
CA ASP A 432 -19.13 0.10 1.51
C ASP A 432 -18.95 1.60 1.82
N VAL A 433 -18.72 2.42 0.80
CA VAL A 433 -18.56 3.88 0.96
C VAL A 433 -19.78 4.64 0.44
N PRO A 434 -20.46 5.46 1.26
CA PRO A 434 -21.45 6.41 0.80
C PRO A 434 -20.81 7.71 0.29
N VAL A 435 -21.55 8.46 -0.53
CA VAL A 435 -21.15 9.81 -0.96
C VAL A 435 -20.92 10.71 0.26
N ASN A 436 -19.84 11.50 0.23
CA ASN A 436 -19.56 12.49 1.25
C ASN A 436 -20.52 13.69 1.19
N ALA A 437 -21.49 13.73 2.10
CA ALA A 437 -22.48 14.80 2.15
C ALA A 437 -21.88 16.18 2.49
N ALA A 438 -20.75 16.24 3.22
CA ALA A 438 -20.11 17.49 3.61
C ALA A 438 -19.64 18.32 2.41
N PHE A 439 -19.50 17.69 1.24
CA PHE A 439 -19.23 18.40 -0.02
C PHE A 439 -20.28 19.49 -0.29
N TYR A 440 -21.56 19.27 0.04
CA TYR A 440 -22.62 20.24 -0.25
C TYR A 440 -22.70 21.38 0.76
N GLU A 441 -22.00 21.27 1.89
CA GLU A 441 -22.03 22.27 2.97
C GLU A 441 -21.20 23.52 2.63
N HIS A 442 -20.31 23.43 1.64
CA HIS A 442 -19.37 24.48 1.29
C HIS A 442 -19.60 25.03 -0.12
N GLU A 443 -19.33 26.32 -0.31
CA GLU A 443 -19.30 26.91 -1.65
C GLU A 443 -17.99 26.57 -2.39
N PRO A 444 -18.01 26.36 -3.72
CA PRO A 444 -16.81 26.10 -4.49
C PRO A 444 -15.74 27.19 -4.31
N PRO A 445 -14.45 26.87 -4.50
CA PRO A 445 -13.38 27.84 -4.31
C PRO A 445 -13.49 29.00 -5.32
N GLN A 446 -13.04 30.19 -4.93
CA GLN A 446 -12.91 31.36 -5.79
C GLN A 446 -11.49 31.52 -6.32
N GLN A 447 -11.31 32.41 -7.30
CA GLN A 447 -9.98 32.82 -7.73
C GLN A 447 -9.29 33.61 -6.61
N GLY A 448 -8.06 33.22 -6.28
CA GLY A 448 -7.28 33.83 -5.19
C GLY A 448 -7.41 33.12 -3.84
N ASP A 449 -8.36 32.19 -3.69
CA ASP A 449 -8.41 31.32 -2.51
C ASP A 449 -7.09 30.56 -2.33
N ARG A 450 -6.72 30.36 -1.07
CA ARG A 450 -5.50 29.64 -0.70
C ARG A 450 -5.68 28.15 -0.98
N TYR A 451 -4.59 27.48 -1.34
CA TYR A 451 -4.56 26.03 -1.53
C TYR A 451 -3.46 25.42 -0.68
N TYR A 452 -3.71 24.20 -0.22
CA TYR A 452 -2.71 23.43 0.51
C TYR A 452 -1.72 22.79 -0.47
N ILE A 453 -0.45 22.73 -0.09
CA ILE A 453 0.56 22.01 -0.89
C ILE A 453 1.52 21.26 0.03
N ALA A 454 1.55 19.94 -0.11
CA ALA A 454 2.55 19.09 0.52
C ALA A 454 3.79 19.00 -0.39
N THR A 455 4.98 19.23 0.17
CA THR A 455 6.23 19.16 -0.57
C THR A 455 7.42 18.86 0.33
N ASP A 456 8.40 18.18 -0.23
CA ASP A 456 9.73 17.97 0.36
C ASP A 456 10.77 18.99 -0.12
N GLU A 457 10.35 20.09 -0.73
CA GLU A 457 11.20 21.26 -1.02
C GLU A 457 11.72 21.90 0.28
N ARG A 458 12.98 22.30 0.29
CA ARG A 458 13.67 22.89 1.45
C ARG A 458 14.30 24.26 1.15
N ASP A 459 14.43 24.64 -0.13
CA ASP A 459 14.99 25.94 -0.49
C ASP A 459 14.09 27.10 0.01
N PRO A 460 14.60 28.00 0.85
CA PRO A 460 13.79 29.07 1.42
C PRO A 460 13.19 30.03 0.39
N ALA A 461 13.87 30.28 -0.73
CA ALA A 461 13.38 31.16 -1.80
C ALA A 461 12.23 30.50 -2.56
N ASN A 462 12.34 29.21 -2.87
CA ASN A 462 11.25 28.43 -3.48
C ASN A 462 10.03 28.36 -2.55
N LEU A 463 10.24 28.09 -1.26
CA LEU A 463 9.17 28.06 -0.27
C LEU A 463 8.50 29.43 -0.09
N GLN A 464 9.27 30.53 -0.18
CA GLN A 464 8.70 31.88 -0.17
C GLN A 464 7.88 32.15 -1.43
N HIS A 465 8.43 31.81 -2.60
CA HIS A 465 7.73 31.96 -3.87
C HIS A 465 6.38 31.22 -3.90
N LEU A 466 6.33 30.02 -3.32
CA LEU A 466 5.10 29.25 -3.15
C LEU A 466 4.06 29.98 -2.27
N ARG A 467 4.48 30.58 -1.15
CA ARG A 467 3.58 31.34 -0.26
C ARG A 467 3.04 32.61 -0.93
N ASP A 468 3.90 33.31 -1.66
CA ASP A 468 3.55 34.51 -2.41
C ASP A 468 2.50 34.20 -3.49
N ASN A 469 2.47 32.95 -3.96
CA ASN A 469 1.56 32.43 -4.98
C ASN A 469 0.36 31.63 -4.43
N GLY A 470 -0.05 31.90 -3.18
CA GLY A 470 -1.28 31.34 -2.62
C GLY A 470 -1.14 29.98 -1.92
N GLY A 471 0.03 29.35 -1.99
CA GLY A 471 0.27 28.05 -1.38
C GLY A 471 0.40 28.12 0.14
N VAL A 472 -0.17 27.13 0.81
CA VAL A 472 -0.12 26.95 2.27
C VAL A 472 0.58 25.64 2.59
N LEU A 473 1.59 25.72 3.45
CA LEU A 473 2.41 24.58 3.88
C LEU A 473 1.96 24.10 5.26
N ALA A 474 2.28 22.85 5.62
CA ALA A 474 2.03 22.32 6.96
C ALA A 474 2.60 23.23 8.07
N ALA A 475 3.81 23.75 7.87
CA ALA A 475 4.47 24.67 8.82
C ALA A 475 3.70 25.98 9.06
N SER A 476 2.83 26.38 8.13
CA SER A 476 1.96 27.56 8.29
C SER A 476 0.66 27.26 9.03
N LEU A 477 0.26 25.98 9.09
CA LEU A 477 -0.98 25.55 9.75
C LEU A 477 -0.73 25.00 11.15
N ILE A 478 0.39 24.32 11.38
CA ILE A 478 0.69 23.66 12.67
C ILE A 478 1.15 24.69 13.70
N THR A 479 0.40 24.83 14.80
CA THR A 479 0.75 25.75 15.89
C THR A 479 1.67 25.08 16.93
N PRO A 480 2.32 25.87 17.81
CA PRO A 480 3.06 25.30 18.95
C PRO A 480 2.20 24.41 19.85
N GLU A 481 0.92 24.72 20.03
CA GLU A 481 -0.04 23.93 20.81
C GLU A 481 -0.27 22.56 20.16
N ASP A 482 -0.41 22.52 18.83
CA ASP A 482 -0.56 21.25 18.11
C ASP A 482 0.70 20.38 18.27
N ARG A 483 1.89 20.98 18.16
CA ARG A 483 3.16 20.25 18.36
C ARG A 483 3.26 19.65 19.76
N ARG A 484 2.90 20.43 20.79
CA ARG A 484 2.88 19.94 22.18
C ARG A 484 1.85 18.83 22.38
N ALA A 485 0.67 18.95 21.77
CA ALA A 485 -0.38 17.94 21.88
C ALA A 485 -0.06 16.65 21.11
N PHE A 486 0.60 16.77 19.96
CA PHE A 486 0.97 15.62 19.13
C PHE A 486 2.16 14.85 19.71
N GLY A 487 3.13 15.59 20.26
CA GLY A 487 4.35 15.04 20.83
C GLY A 487 5.52 14.99 19.85
N TRP A 488 6.56 14.26 20.25
CA TRP A 488 7.85 14.22 19.55
C TRP A 488 7.75 13.59 18.14
N ASP A 489 6.77 12.73 17.89
CA ASP A 489 6.66 12.02 16.62
C ASP A 489 6.53 12.99 15.43
N LEU A 490 5.90 14.16 15.63
CA LEU A 490 5.72 15.17 14.58
C LEU A 490 7.02 15.86 14.15
N LEU A 491 8.13 15.64 14.86
CA LEU A 491 9.46 16.08 14.44
C LEU A 491 9.92 15.31 13.19
N VAL A 492 9.43 14.08 13.03
CA VAL A 492 9.84 13.15 11.98
C VAL A 492 9.00 13.37 10.72
N THR A 493 9.65 13.54 9.57
CA THR A 493 8.97 13.97 8.33
C THR A 493 8.04 12.93 7.76
N ASP A 494 8.32 11.63 7.90
CA ASP A 494 7.42 10.58 7.42
C ASP A 494 6.13 10.55 8.26
N VAL A 495 6.18 10.89 9.56
CA VAL A 495 4.99 11.08 10.42
C VAL A 495 4.22 12.34 10.01
N LEU A 496 4.92 13.45 9.76
CA LEU A 496 4.30 14.64 9.19
C LEU A 496 3.62 14.31 7.86
N GLY A 497 4.27 13.52 7.00
CA GLY A 497 3.72 13.05 5.73
C GLY A 497 2.43 12.23 5.87
N LEU A 498 2.23 11.51 6.98
CA LEU A 498 0.94 10.88 7.31
C LEU A 498 -0.15 11.93 7.59
N VAL A 499 0.19 12.97 8.36
CA VAL A 499 -0.73 14.09 8.64
C VAL A 499 -1.08 14.82 7.34
N GLU A 500 -0.10 15.05 6.47
CA GLU A 500 -0.34 15.69 5.17
C GLU A 500 -1.21 14.82 4.26
N GLN A 501 -0.99 13.51 4.18
CA GLN A 501 -1.86 12.61 3.42
C GLN A 501 -3.30 12.62 3.97
N ALA A 502 -3.47 12.58 5.28
CA ALA A 502 -4.78 12.67 5.93
C ALA A 502 -5.46 14.03 5.72
N LEU A 503 -4.69 15.12 5.69
CA LEU A 503 -5.18 16.46 5.38
C LEU A 503 -5.63 16.52 3.92
N ILE A 504 -4.77 16.12 2.98
CA ILE A 504 -5.08 16.07 1.54
C ILE A 504 -6.30 15.19 1.26
N GLY A 505 -6.45 14.08 1.99
CA GLY A 505 -7.62 13.21 1.92
C GLY A 505 -8.95 13.95 2.15
N ARG A 506 -8.91 15.08 2.87
CA ARG A 506 -10.06 15.94 3.21
C ARG A 506 -10.24 17.13 2.27
N SER A 507 -9.33 17.37 1.32
CA SER A 507 -9.48 18.49 0.37
C SER A 507 -10.64 18.25 -0.58
N HIS A 508 -11.21 19.31 -1.16
CA HIS A 508 -12.32 19.16 -2.11
C HIS A 508 -11.80 18.79 -3.51
N TYR A 509 -10.60 19.23 -3.87
CA TYR A 509 -9.89 18.80 -5.08
C TYR A 509 -8.43 18.46 -4.76
N PHE A 510 -7.85 17.49 -5.46
CA PHE A 510 -6.47 17.06 -5.27
C PHE A 510 -5.72 16.85 -6.59
N TYR A 511 -4.48 17.35 -6.66
CA TYR A 511 -3.56 17.10 -7.77
C TYR A 511 -2.22 16.54 -7.28
N ALA A 512 -1.66 15.52 -7.94
CA ALA A 512 -0.34 14.99 -7.62
C ALA A 512 0.35 14.28 -8.79
N HIS A 513 1.62 13.93 -8.56
CA HIS A 513 2.46 13.19 -9.49
C HIS A 513 2.35 11.67 -9.33
N ALA A 514 2.25 10.94 -10.45
CA ALA A 514 2.08 9.50 -10.59
C ALA A 514 3.27 8.67 -10.08
N LEU A 515 4.48 9.24 -9.99
CA LEU A 515 5.61 8.52 -9.39
C LEU A 515 5.65 8.65 -7.85
N SER A 516 4.77 9.44 -7.25
CA SER A 516 4.75 9.63 -5.80
C SER A 516 3.79 8.66 -5.12
N SER A 517 4.33 7.77 -4.29
CA SER A 517 3.53 6.90 -3.42
C SER A 517 2.69 7.65 -2.38
N VAL A 518 3.03 8.92 -2.07
CA VAL A 518 2.20 9.81 -1.23
C VAL A 518 0.83 10.04 -1.86
N ALA A 519 0.77 10.16 -3.19
CA ALA A 519 -0.48 10.34 -3.92
C ALA A 519 -1.41 9.14 -3.69
N GLY A 520 -0.87 7.91 -3.62
CA GLY A 520 -1.67 6.70 -3.45
C GLY A 520 -2.36 6.62 -2.10
N GLY A 521 -1.65 6.98 -1.03
CA GLY A 521 -2.25 7.08 0.30
C GLY A 521 -3.35 8.14 0.37
N ALA A 522 -3.12 9.32 -0.22
CA ALA A 522 -4.15 10.35 -0.31
C ALA A 522 -5.38 9.86 -1.10
N MET A 523 -5.19 9.20 -2.25
CA MET A 523 -6.29 8.65 -3.04
C MET A 523 -7.12 7.62 -2.27
N ASN A 524 -6.47 6.70 -1.55
CA ASN A 524 -7.16 5.72 -0.72
C ASN A 524 -8.00 6.39 0.37
N LEU A 525 -7.46 7.43 1.05
CA LEU A 525 -8.18 8.19 2.07
C LEU A 525 -9.36 8.99 1.49
N ARG A 526 -9.19 9.57 0.29
CA ARG A 526 -10.28 10.25 -0.43
C ARG A 526 -11.40 9.27 -0.77
N ALA A 527 -11.05 8.10 -1.30
CA ALA A 527 -12.01 7.06 -1.65
C ALA A 527 -12.75 6.54 -0.41
N ALA A 528 -12.03 6.22 0.68
CA ALA A 528 -12.63 5.81 1.95
C ALA A 528 -13.54 6.90 2.55
N GLY A 529 -13.20 8.17 2.33
CA GLY A 529 -13.98 9.33 2.76
C GLY A 529 -15.16 9.70 1.87
N GLY A 530 -15.49 8.90 0.83
CA GLY A 530 -16.64 9.13 -0.03
C GLY A 530 -16.51 10.30 -1.00
N MET A 531 -15.28 10.73 -1.29
CA MET A 531 -15.03 11.79 -2.27
C MET A 531 -15.30 11.31 -3.69
N ASP A 532 -15.59 12.25 -4.58
CA ASP A 532 -15.86 11.95 -5.98
C ASP A 532 -14.57 11.69 -6.77
N PRO A 533 -14.46 10.62 -7.58
CA PRO A 533 -13.26 10.31 -8.36
C PRO A 533 -12.88 11.43 -9.33
N ARG A 534 -13.82 12.26 -9.76
CA ARG A 534 -13.57 13.40 -10.65
C ARG A 534 -12.90 14.58 -9.94
N THR A 535 -12.71 14.49 -8.62
CA THR A 535 -12.06 15.54 -7.81
C THR A 535 -10.61 15.25 -7.48
N ALA A 536 -10.01 14.25 -8.11
CA ALA A 536 -8.59 13.98 -8.01
C ALA A 536 -7.99 13.76 -9.39
N TYR A 537 -6.77 14.25 -9.59
CA TYR A 537 -6.00 14.05 -10.79
C TYR A 537 -4.56 13.68 -10.42
N VAL A 538 -4.09 12.55 -10.95
CA VAL A 538 -2.73 12.04 -10.72
C VAL A 538 -2.13 11.69 -12.07
N ASP A 539 -1.01 12.33 -12.42
CA ASP A 539 -0.38 12.16 -13.72
C ASP A 539 1.14 12.26 -13.71
#